data_AF-A0A5K1F5B7-F1
#
_entry.id   AF-A0A5K1F5B7-F1
#
_cell.length_a   1.000
_cell.length_b   1.000
_cell.length_c   1.000
_cell.angle_alpha   90.00
_cell.angle_beta   90.00
_cell.angle_gamma   90.00
#
_symmetry.space_group_name_H-M   'P 1'
#
loop_
_entity.id
_entity.type
_entity.pdbx_description
1 polymer ?
#
loop_
_entity_poly.entity_id
_entity_poly.type
_entity_poly.pdbx_seq_one_letter_code
_entity_poly.pdbx_strand_id
1 'polypeptide(L)'
;YEACMDVTDSDHKPVRCIFFVEIAHIDEQIRRREFGEIILSNAKIQAALEDLSCIPETIVSTNNIILQNQDTSVLRITNRCVRNKATFKIICKEQTTIKDDGFASENNTRGGYGFPRWLE
;
A
#
# COMPACT_ATOMS: atom_id res chain seq x y z
N TYR A 1 48.36 -40.65 16.59
CA TYR A 1 48.74 -39.70 15.54
C TYR A 1 47.48 -39.31 14.82
N GLU A 2 47.19 -38.02 14.97
CA GLU A 2 45.94 -37.31 14.75
C GLU A 2 45.87 -36.94 13.27
N ALA A 3 44.92 -37.52 12.52
CA ALA A 3 44.69 -37.13 11.14
C ALA A 3 43.84 -35.85 11.14
N CYS A 4 44.47 -34.73 11.48
CA CYS A 4 43.91 -33.41 11.25
C CYS A 4 44.10 -33.09 9.76
N MET A 5 43.04 -33.14 8.96
CA MET A 5 43.06 -32.51 7.65
C MET A 5 42.90 -31.01 7.87
N ASP A 6 43.99 -30.26 7.81
CA ASP A 6 43.92 -28.83 7.62
C ASP A 6 43.18 -28.58 6.31
N VAL A 7 42.08 -27.82 6.39
CA VAL A 7 41.31 -27.39 5.23
C VAL A 7 42.25 -26.55 4.37
N THR A 8 42.88 -27.16 3.39
CA THR A 8 43.62 -26.44 2.36
C THR A 8 42.58 -25.69 1.55
N ASP A 9 42.72 -24.37 1.52
CA ASP A 9 41.93 -23.46 0.68
C ASP A 9 41.74 -24.12 -0.69
N SER A 10 40.47 -24.32 -1.05
CA SER A 10 40.14 -24.96 -2.30
C SER A 10 40.80 -24.18 -3.45
N ASP A 11 41.60 -24.87 -4.26
CA ASP A 11 42.21 -24.38 -5.51
C ASP A 11 41.13 -24.20 -6.61
N HIS A 12 39.93 -23.74 -6.22
CA HIS A 12 38.88 -23.33 -7.12
C HIS A 12 39.26 -21.99 -7.74
N LYS A 13 40.01 -22.09 -8.83
CA LYS A 13 40.18 -20.98 -9.76
C LYS A 13 38.79 -20.47 -10.15
N PRO A 14 38.48 -19.17 -9.97
CA PRO A 14 37.14 -18.65 -10.22
C PRO A 14 36.74 -18.91 -11.67
N VAL A 15 35.71 -19.74 -11.86
CA VAL A 15 35.12 -19.97 -13.18
C VAL A 15 34.35 -18.71 -13.56
N ARG A 16 34.94 -17.90 -14.45
CA ARG A 16 34.26 -16.72 -15.00
C ARG A 16 33.19 -17.19 -15.97
N CYS A 17 31.93 -17.17 -15.53
CA CYS A 17 30.80 -17.38 -16.43
C CYS A 17 30.48 -16.06 -17.14
N ILE A 18 30.70 -16.00 -18.45
CA ILE A 18 30.31 -14.87 -19.29
C ILE A 18 28.92 -15.18 -19.82
N PHE A 19 27.91 -14.47 -19.34
CA PHE A 19 26.56 -14.55 -19.86
C PHE A 19 26.39 -13.47 -20.93
N PHE A 20 26.07 -13.90 -22.16
CA PHE A 20 25.56 -13.00 -23.18
C PHE A 20 24.07 -12.82 -22.95
N VAL A 21 23.69 -11.68 -22.39
CA VAL A 21 22.29 -11.32 -22.15
C VAL A 21 21.93 -10.18 -23.08
N GLU A 22 20.96 -10.41 -23.96
CA GLU A 22 20.32 -9.35 -24.72
C GLU A 22 19.24 -8.71 -23.84
N ILE A 23 19.51 -7.49 -23.36
CA ILE A 23 18.56 -6.72 -22.56
C ILE A 23 17.79 -5.80 -23.51
N ALA A 24 16.53 -6.12 -23.80
CA ALA A 24 15.63 -5.21 -24.48
C ALA A 24 15.26 -4.06 -23.55
N HIS A 25 15.71 -2.84 -23.87
CA HIS A 25 15.36 -1.63 -23.13
C HIS A 25 14.15 -0.98 -23.78
N ILE A 26 13.02 -0.96 -23.08
CA ILE A 26 11.84 -0.22 -23.52
C ILE A 26 12.05 1.24 -23.14
N ASP A 27 11.98 2.13 -24.12
CA ASP A 27 11.94 3.56 -23.85
C ASP A 27 10.60 3.91 -23.19
N GLU A 28 10.63 4.15 -21.88
CA GLU A 28 9.44 4.51 -21.11
C GLU A 28 8.82 5.84 -21.56
N GLN A 29 9.59 6.77 -22.12
CA GLN A 29 9.07 8.04 -22.61
C GLN A 29 8.22 7.82 -23.85
N ILE A 30 8.73 7.03 -24.80
CA ILE A 30 7.98 6.63 -26.00
C ILE A 30 6.72 5.88 -25.59
N ARG A 31 6.84 4.89 -24.69
CA ARG A 31 5.68 4.13 -24.21
C ARG A 31 4.62 5.02 -23.55
N ARG A 32 5.05 5.97 -22.70
CA ARG A 32 4.13 6.91 -22.03
C ARG A 32 3.44 7.83 -23.03
N ARG A 33 4.16 8.29 -24.06
CA ARG A 33 3.60 9.14 -25.12
C ARG A 33 2.54 8.39 -25.92
N GLU A 34 2.86 7.21 -26.44
CA GLU A 34 1.91 6.40 -27.22
C GLU A 34 0.67 6.04 -26.41
N PHE A 35 0.85 5.69 -25.14
CA PHE A 35 -0.27 5.44 -24.23
C PHE A 35 -1.15 6.68 -24.05
N GLY A 36 -0.54 7.87 -23.91
CA GLY A 36 -1.25 9.14 -23.87
C GLY A 36 -2.04 9.39 -25.15
N GLU A 37 -1.45 9.15 -26.32
CA GLU A 37 -2.12 9.30 -27.61
C GLU A 37 -3.32 8.36 -27.75
N ILE A 38 -3.25 7.11 -27.26
CA ILE A 38 -4.38 6.17 -27.24
C ILE A 38 -5.51 6.68 -26.35
N ILE A 39 -5.20 7.16 -25.14
CA ILE A 39 -6.19 7.74 -24.23
C ILE A 39 -6.86 8.97 -24.85
N LEU A 40 -6.09 9.84 -25.50
CA LEU A 40 -6.56 11.09 -26.10
C LEU A 40 -7.24 10.93 -27.46
N SER A 41 -7.10 9.79 -28.13
CA SER A 41 -7.73 9.56 -29.45
C SER A 41 -9.00 8.69 -29.37
N ASN A 42 -9.17 7.92 -28.30
CA ASN A 42 -10.29 7.01 -28.16
C ASN A 42 -11.44 7.61 -27.31
N ALA A 43 -12.52 8.03 -27.99
CA ALA A 43 -13.69 8.62 -27.36
C ALA A 43 -14.34 7.73 -26.28
N LYS A 44 -14.29 6.39 -26.41
CA LYS A 44 -14.83 5.48 -25.39
C LYS A 44 -14.01 5.52 -24.10
N ILE A 45 -12.68 5.60 -24.23
CA ILE A 45 -11.77 5.70 -23.08
C ILE A 45 -11.94 7.06 -22.39
N GLN A 46 -12.07 8.13 -23.17
CA GLN A 46 -12.34 9.47 -22.63
C GLN A 46 -13.65 9.52 -21.85
N ALA A 47 -14.75 9.04 -22.45
CA ALA A 47 -16.04 9.01 -21.76
C ALA A 47 -15.98 8.20 -20.46
N ALA A 48 -15.31 7.04 -20.48
CA ALA A 48 -15.12 6.24 -19.27
C ALA A 48 -14.27 6.95 -18.20
N LEU A 49 -13.23 7.69 -18.61
CA LEU A 49 -12.41 8.49 -17.69
C LEU A 49 -13.19 9.66 -17.10
N GLU A 50 -14.02 10.34 -17.89
CA GLU A 50 -14.90 11.42 -17.43
C GLU A 50 -15.91 10.90 -16.41
N ASP A 51 -16.55 9.76 -16.69
CA ASP A 51 -17.49 9.10 -15.78
C ASP A 51 -16.80 8.72 -14.45
N LEU A 52 -15.57 8.19 -14.50
CA LEU A 52 -14.78 7.83 -13.32
C LEU A 52 -14.26 9.05 -12.54
N SER A 53 -14.07 10.18 -13.22
CA SER A 53 -13.60 11.43 -12.61
C SER A 53 -14.71 12.20 -11.90
N CYS A 54 -15.96 11.75 -12.04
CA CYS A 54 -17.09 12.34 -11.32
C CYS A 54 -17.03 11.95 -9.84
N ILE A 55 -16.67 12.90 -8.98
CA ILE A 55 -16.79 12.74 -7.53
C ILE A 55 -18.26 12.93 -7.15
N PRO A 56 -18.95 11.89 -6.67
CA PRO A 56 -20.35 12.01 -6.27
C PRO A 56 -20.48 12.95 -5.06
N GLU A 57 -21.48 13.83 -5.06
CA GLU A 57 -21.76 14.71 -3.92
C GLU A 57 -21.97 13.87 -2.66
N THR A 58 -21.03 13.98 -1.73
CA THR A 58 -21.03 13.19 -0.50
C THR A 58 -20.90 14.11 0.70
N ILE A 59 -21.69 13.86 1.73
CA ILE A 59 -21.54 14.51 3.04
C ILE A 59 -21.07 13.49 4.06
N VAL A 60 -20.07 13.90 4.85
CA VAL A 60 -19.55 13.16 6.01
C VAL A 60 -19.83 14.01 7.26
N SER A 61 -20.36 13.40 8.32
CA SER A 61 -20.73 14.12 9.55
C SER A 61 -19.55 14.72 10.31
N THR A 62 -18.38 14.09 10.25
CA THR A 62 -17.12 14.61 10.80
C THR A 62 -15.93 13.97 10.07
N ASN A 63 -14.84 14.72 9.91
CA ASN A 63 -13.61 14.21 9.28
C ASN A 63 -12.70 13.46 10.26
N ASN A 64 -12.93 13.63 11.57
CA ASN A 64 -12.15 13.00 12.63
C ASN A 64 -13.10 12.42 13.70
N ILE A 65 -12.82 11.18 14.11
CA ILE A 65 -13.49 10.53 15.23
C ILE A 65 -12.41 10.09 16.22
N ILE A 66 -12.54 10.54 17.46
CA ILE A 66 -11.71 10.11 18.57
C ILE A 66 -12.55 9.15 19.40
N LEU A 67 -12.15 7.88 19.43
CA LEU A 67 -12.80 6.86 20.26
C LEU A 67 -12.08 6.82 21.61
N GLN A 68 -12.77 7.20 22.68
CA GLN A 68 -12.27 7.18 24.05
C GLN A 68 -13.24 6.41 24.95
N ASN A 69 -12.71 5.80 26.03
CA ASN A 69 -13.49 5.25 27.14
C ASN A 69 -14.64 4.28 26.77
N GLN A 70 -14.45 3.47 25.72
CA GLN A 70 -15.47 2.53 25.21
C GLN A 70 -16.77 3.20 24.74
N ASP A 71 -16.78 4.53 24.57
CA ASP A 71 -17.95 5.26 24.10
C ASP A 71 -18.22 4.97 22.62
N THR A 72 -19.50 4.84 22.29
CA THR A 72 -19.94 4.66 20.91
C THR A 72 -19.99 6.00 20.19
N SER A 73 -19.27 6.12 19.08
CA SER A 73 -19.36 7.27 18.16
C SER A 73 -20.06 6.88 16.87
N VAL A 74 -20.97 7.72 16.39
CA VAL A 74 -21.71 7.49 15.13
C VAL A 74 -21.11 8.31 13.99
N LEU A 75 -20.57 7.63 12.98
CA LEU A 75 -20.18 8.24 11.70
C LEU A 75 -21.31 8.09 10.69
N ARG A 76 -21.82 9.21 10.16
CA ARG A 76 -22.80 9.18 9.07
C ARG A 76 -22.16 9.66 7.77
N ILE A 77 -22.14 8.79 6.78
CA ILE A 77 -21.73 9.08 5.41
C ILE A 77 -22.97 9.01 4.53
N THR A 78 -23.23 10.04 3.74
CA THR A 78 -24.39 10.08 2.83
C THR A 78 -23.91 10.44 1.43
N ASN A 79 -24.08 9.50 0.49
CA ASN A 79 -23.96 9.79 -0.93
C ASN A 79 -25.29 10.43 -1.40
N ARG A 80 -25.25 11.70 -1.81
CA ARG A 80 -26.41 12.42 -2.35
C ARG A 80 -26.56 12.23 -3.85
N CYS A 81 -25.56 11.66 -4.52
CA CYS A 81 -25.64 11.40 -5.95
C CYS A 81 -26.63 10.26 -6.23
N VAL A 82 -27.70 10.58 -6.96
CA VAL A 82 -28.73 9.62 -7.38
C VAL A 82 -28.21 8.68 -8.47
N ARG A 83 -27.25 9.15 -9.29
CA ARG A 83 -26.79 8.45 -10.50
C ARG A 83 -25.55 7.60 -10.25
N ASN A 84 -24.61 8.08 -9.44
CA ASN A 84 -23.29 7.50 -9.30
C ASN A 84 -23.11 6.86 -7.93
N LYS A 85 -22.50 5.67 -7.92
CA LYS A 85 -22.13 4.97 -6.68
C LYS A 85 -20.85 5.59 -6.11
N ALA A 86 -20.79 5.69 -4.78
CA ALA A 86 -19.62 6.14 -4.06
C ALA A 86 -18.99 4.96 -3.31
N THR A 87 -17.65 4.87 -3.35
CA THR A 87 -16.89 3.89 -2.58
C THR A 87 -16.17 4.61 -1.45
N PHE A 88 -16.39 4.18 -0.22
CA PHE A 88 -15.75 4.75 0.98
C PHE A 88 -14.71 3.81 1.53
N LYS A 89 -13.52 4.33 1.86
CA LYS A 89 -12.45 3.59 2.54
C LYS A 89 -12.19 4.22 3.89
N ILE A 90 -12.46 3.46 4.96
CA ILE A 90 -12.19 3.87 6.34
C ILE A 90 -10.82 3.30 6.73
N ILE A 91 -9.90 4.16 7.16
CA ILE A 91 -8.53 3.77 7.56
C ILE A 91 -8.27 4.31 8.96
N CYS A 92 -7.94 3.42 9.90
CA CYS A 92 -7.41 3.81 11.20
C CYS A 92 -5.89 3.97 11.06
N LYS A 93 -5.35 5.17 11.34
CA LYS A 93 -3.91 5.44 11.23
C LYS A 93 -3.15 5.03 12.48
N GLU A 94 -3.70 5.32 13.66
CA GLU A 94 -3.01 5.13 14.95
C GLU A 94 -4.02 4.74 16.03
N GLN A 95 -3.59 3.87 16.94
CA GLN A 95 -4.34 3.50 18.14
C GLN A 95 -3.42 3.70 19.34
N THR A 96 -3.88 4.47 20.33
CA THR A 96 -3.16 4.69 21.58
C THR A 96 -3.88 4.02 22.73
N THR A 97 -3.15 3.27 23.55
CA THR A 97 -3.67 2.78 24.83
C THR A 97 -3.08 3.62 25.95
N ILE A 98 -3.92 4.38 26.64
CA ILE A 98 -3.50 5.12 27.84
C ILE A 98 -3.61 4.15 29.01
N LYS A 99 -2.49 3.86 29.67
CA LYS A 99 -2.49 3.14 30.96
C LYS A 99 -2.74 4.16 32.09
N ASP A 100 -3.30 3.70 33.21
CA ASP A 100 -3.69 4.54 34.37
C ASP A 100 -2.57 5.46 34.91
N ASP A 101 -1.30 5.19 34.61
CA ASP A 101 -0.15 6.02 35.00
C ASP A 101 0.07 7.29 34.15
N GLY A 102 -0.83 7.60 33.20
CA GLY A 102 -0.79 8.86 32.45
C GLY A 102 0.31 8.97 31.37
N PHE A 103 1.17 7.96 31.23
CA PHE A 103 2.13 7.87 30.13
C PHE A 103 1.52 7.12 28.94
N ALA A 104 1.51 7.77 27.77
CA ALA A 104 1.19 7.12 26.51
C ALA A 104 2.28 6.08 26.21
N SER A 105 1.94 4.79 26.19
CA SER A 105 2.89 3.77 25.76
C SER A 105 3.20 3.94 24.27
N GLU A 106 4.46 3.84 23.87
CA GLU A 106 4.83 3.73 22.46
C GLU A 106 4.09 2.54 21.84
N ASN A 107 3.15 2.84 20.93
CA ASN A 107 2.25 1.84 20.39
C ASN A 107 2.94 1.17 19.21
N ASN A 108 3.52 -0.01 19.45
CA ASN A 108 3.66 -0.98 18.38
C ASN A 108 2.23 -1.40 17.98
N THR A 109 1.77 -0.87 16.85
CA THR A 109 0.44 -1.14 16.25
C THR A 109 0.27 -2.61 15.82
N ARG A 110 1.35 -3.39 15.95
CA ARG A 110 1.43 -4.80 15.61
C ARG A 110 1.78 -5.61 16.86
N GLY A 111 1.11 -6.76 17.02
CA GLY A 111 1.43 -7.80 17.99
C GLY A 111 2.76 -8.48 17.68
N GLY A 112 3.12 -9.47 18.49
CA GLY A 112 4.44 -10.11 18.43
C GLY A 112 4.76 -10.75 17.07
N TYR A 113 3.73 -11.14 16.32
CA TYR A 113 3.83 -11.74 14.99
C TYR A 113 3.61 -10.74 13.84
N GLY A 114 3.50 -9.44 14.15
CA GLY A 114 3.31 -8.41 13.12
C GLY A 114 1.85 -8.20 12.70
N PHE A 115 0.88 -8.90 13.31
CA PHE A 115 -0.56 -8.72 13.05
C PHE A 115 -1.17 -7.63 13.93
N PRO A 116 -2.31 -7.03 13.55
CA PRO A 116 -3.08 -6.19 14.48
C PRO A 116 -3.47 -6.99 15.73
N ARG A 117 -3.40 -6.38 16.93
CA ARG A 117 -3.67 -7.08 18.22
C ARG A 117 -5.07 -7.69 18.36
N TRP A 118 -6.02 -7.31 17.52
CA TRP A 118 -7.35 -7.92 17.50
C TRP A 118 -7.41 -9.22 16.68
N LEU A 119 -6.35 -9.53 15.94
CA LEU A 119 -6.22 -10.69 15.05
C LEU A 119 -5.27 -11.76 15.62
N GLU A 120 -4.44 -11.42 16.62
CA GLU A 120 -3.72 -12.38 17.49
C GLU A 120 -4.59 -12.80 18.67
#